data_AF-A0A9X5UH67-F1
#
_entry.id   AF-A0A9X5UH67-F1
#
_cell.length_a   1.000
_cell.length_b   1.000
_cell.length_c   1.000
_cell.angle_alpha   90.00
_cell.angle_beta   90.00
_cell.angle_gamma   90.00
#
_symmetry.space_group_name_H-M   'P 1'
#
loop_
_entity.id
_entity.type
_entity.pdbx_description
1 polymer ?
#
loop_
_entity_poly.entity_id
_entity_poly.type
_entity_poly.pdbx_seq_one_letter_code
_entity_poly.pdbx_strand_id
1 'polypeptide(L)'
;MHSSSRPDVETVETLLRKARRHGARAPELAQHRPDLVDLLTAPDGTSPKARSLLAERVIRAAIDRLDPPADQAMRTLFGLTADSRRTSVAYRRDKAAILMSITPGAFRRPNREGTMILDIAFEIVTADCPQR
;
A
#
# COMPACT_ATOMS: atom_id res chain seq x y z
N MET A 1 -20.53 -19.66 -5.12
CA MET A 1 -21.21 -18.35 -5.01
C MET A 1 -20.18 -17.34 -4.54
N HIS A 2 -19.55 -16.60 -5.46
CA HIS A 2 -18.62 -15.54 -5.09
C HIS A 2 -19.43 -14.27 -4.87
N SER A 3 -19.74 -13.96 -3.61
CA SER A 3 -20.19 -12.62 -3.25
C SER A 3 -19.01 -11.69 -3.52
N SER A 4 -19.03 -11.00 -4.66
CA SER A 4 -18.15 -9.87 -4.97
C SER A 4 -18.54 -8.70 -4.05
N SER A 5 -18.33 -8.89 -2.75
CA SER A 5 -18.41 -7.83 -1.77
C SER A 5 -17.17 -6.99 -1.98
N ARG A 6 -17.35 -5.69 -2.25
CA ARG A 6 -16.25 -4.73 -2.24
C ARG A 6 -15.45 -4.91 -0.95
N PRO A 7 -14.11 -4.82 -1.02
CA PRO A 7 -13.30 -4.86 0.18
C PRO A 7 -13.67 -3.64 1.04
N ASP A 8 -13.91 -3.85 2.33
CA ASP A 8 -14.15 -2.75 3.25
C ASP A 8 -12.85 -2.00 3.55
N VAL A 9 -12.96 -0.68 3.79
CA VAL A 9 -11.82 0.21 3.98
C VAL A 9 -10.95 -0.22 5.17
N GLU A 10 -11.58 -0.67 6.27
CA GLU A 10 -10.88 -1.08 7.49
C GLU A 10 -10.01 -2.32 7.26
N THR A 11 -10.51 -3.30 6.50
CA THR A 11 -9.74 -4.47 6.09
C THR A 11 -8.58 -4.06 5.20
N VAL A 12 -8.81 -3.24 4.17
CA VAL A 12 -7.73 -2.76 3.28
C VAL A 12 -6.64 -2.04 4.08
N GLU A 13 -7.03 -1.08 4.93
CA GLU A 13 -6.11 -0.33 5.79
C GLU A 13 -5.29 -1.26 6.69
N THR A 14 -5.95 -2.22 7.35
CA THR A 14 -5.30 -3.20 8.22
C THR A 14 -4.27 -4.03 7.48
N LEU A 15 -4.60 -4.51 6.28
CA LEU A 15 -3.68 -5.30 5.48
C LEU A 15 -2.52 -4.46 4.93
N LEU A 16 -2.75 -3.20 4.56
CA LEU A 16 -1.70 -2.24 4.16
C LEU A 16 -0.73 -1.95 5.32
N ARG A 17 -1.23 -1.71 6.53
CA ARG A 17 -0.39 -1.51 7.74
C ARG A 17 0.52 -2.70 8.01
N LYS A 18 0.05 -3.92 7.73
CA LYS A 18 0.85 -5.16 7.81
C LYS A 18 1.86 -5.23 6.66
N ALA A 19 1.44 -4.97 5.43
CA ALA A 19 2.28 -4.99 4.23
C ALA A 19 3.47 -4.04 4.32
N ARG A 20 3.28 -2.86 4.93
CA ARG A 20 4.35 -1.88 5.22
C ARG A 20 5.63 -2.53 5.78
N ARG A 21 5.50 -3.52 6.67
CA ARG A 21 6.65 -4.18 7.33
C ARG A 21 7.61 -4.80 6.33
N HIS A 22 7.09 -5.47 5.31
CA HIS A 22 7.88 -6.18 4.30
C HIS A 22 8.02 -5.40 2.98
N GLY A 23 7.12 -4.44 2.73
CA GLY A 23 6.98 -3.73 1.46
C GLY A 23 5.76 -4.23 0.67
N ALA A 24 5.37 -3.46 -0.35
CA ALA A 24 4.20 -3.74 -1.19
C ALA A 24 4.59 -4.05 -2.65
N ARG A 25 5.80 -4.54 -2.89
CA ARG A 25 6.18 -5.05 -4.21
C ARG A 25 5.71 -6.47 -4.40
N ALA A 26 5.51 -6.88 -5.65
CA ALA A 26 4.87 -8.14 -6.00
C ALA A 26 5.53 -9.38 -5.37
N PRO A 27 6.87 -9.53 -5.34
CA PRO A 27 7.50 -10.67 -4.66
C PRO A 27 7.22 -10.67 -3.15
N GLU A 28 7.33 -9.51 -2.50
CA GLU A 28 7.10 -9.34 -1.07
C GLU A 28 5.61 -9.54 -0.70
N LEU A 29 4.68 -9.07 -1.55
CA LEU A 29 3.25 -9.33 -1.42
C LEU A 29 2.93 -10.82 -1.56
N ALA A 30 3.45 -11.47 -2.60
CA ALA A 30 3.24 -12.91 -2.83
C ALA A 30 3.74 -13.76 -1.67
N GLN A 31 4.87 -13.38 -1.08
CA GLN A 31 5.51 -14.15 0.00
C GLN A 31 4.88 -13.87 1.38
N HIS A 32 4.57 -12.61 1.68
CA HIS A 32 4.23 -12.20 3.05
C HIS A 32 2.77 -11.81 3.24
N ARG A 33 2.09 -11.36 2.17
CA ARG A 33 0.72 -10.83 2.22
C ARG A 33 -0.16 -11.38 1.09
N PRO A 34 -0.26 -12.71 0.91
CA PRO A 34 -1.17 -13.28 -0.08
C PRO A 34 -2.63 -12.91 0.19
N ASP A 35 -2.99 -12.67 1.45
CA ASP A 35 -4.29 -12.15 1.88
C ASP A 35 -4.63 -10.78 1.26
N LEU A 36 -3.65 -9.87 1.17
CA LEU A 36 -3.83 -8.58 0.49
C LEU A 36 -3.92 -8.76 -1.04
N VAL A 37 -3.18 -9.71 -1.62
CA VAL A 37 -3.27 -10.01 -3.04
C VAL A 37 -4.65 -10.56 -3.40
N ASP A 38 -5.16 -11.52 -2.63
CA ASP A 38 -6.49 -12.11 -2.86
C ASP A 38 -7.61 -11.08 -2.67
N LEU A 39 -7.43 -10.12 -1.75
CA LEU A 39 -8.38 -9.02 -1.55
C LEU A 39 -8.41 -8.04 -2.73
N LEU A 40 -7.23 -7.59 -3.19
CA LEU A 40 -7.13 -6.60 -4.27
C LEU A 40 -7.34 -7.20 -5.66
N THR A 41 -7.04 -8.49 -5.81
CA THR A 41 -7.07 -9.23 -7.07
C THR A 41 -7.63 -10.62 -6.83
N ALA A 42 -8.96 -10.68 -6.85
CA ALA A 42 -9.71 -11.91 -6.61
C ALA A 42 -9.19 -13.06 -7.49
N PRO A 43 -9.15 -14.30 -6.97
CA PRO A 43 -8.74 -15.45 -7.78
C PRO A 43 -9.67 -15.64 -8.98
N ASP A 44 -9.13 -15.50 -10.18
CA ASP A 44 -9.84 -15.60 -11.47
C ASP A 44 -9.23 -16.66 -12.40
N GLY A 45 -8.40 -17.55 -11.84
CA GLY A 45 -7.59 -18.52 -12.59
C GLY A 45 -6.21 -17.97 -13.02
N THR A 46 -5.94 -16.68 -12.83
CA THR A 46 -4.62 -16.10 -13.07
C THR A 46 -3.60 -16.60 -12.04
N SER A 47 -2.36 -16.81 -12.47
CA SER A 47 -1.29 -17.26 -11.58
C SER A 47 -1.09 -16.31 -10.38
N PRO A 48 -0.75 -16.82 -9.17
CA PRO A 48 -0.52 -15.98 -7.99
C PRO A 48 0.54 -14.88 -8.21
N LYS A 49 1.55 -15.15 -9.04
CA LYS A 49 2.60 -14.17 -9.38
C LYS A 49 2.05 -13.00 -10.19
N ALA A 50 1.21 -13.28 -11.18
CA ALA A 50 0.59 -12.24 -12.00
C ALA A 50 -0.42 -11.42 -11.19
N ARG A 51 -1.21 -12.06 -10.31
CA ARG A 51 -2.10 -11.36 -9.37
C ARG A 51 -1.33 -10.44 -8.42
N SER A 52 -0.17 -10.89 -7.93
CA SER A 52 0.68 -10.05 -7.07
C SER A 52 1.23 -8.80 -7.79
N LEU A 53 1.51 -8.91 -9.10
CA LEU A 53 1.90 -7.74 -9.93
C LEU A 53 0.74 -6.77 -10.12
N LEU A 54 -0.48 -7.28 -10.32
CA LEU A 54 -1.68 -6.46 -10.41
C LEU A 54 -1.98 -5.76 -9.07
N ALA A 55 -1.86 -6.47 -7.94
CA ALA A 55 -2.01 -5.90 -6.62
C ALA A 55 -0.97 -4.78 -6.34
N GLU A 56 0.30 -4.96 -6.71
CA GLU A 56 1.30 -3.89 -6.63
C GLU A 56 0.88 -2.66 -7.45
N ARG A 57 0.36 -2.86 -8.67
CA ARG A 57 -0.11 -1.75 -9.53
C ARG A 57 -1.29 -1.00 -8.93
N VAL A 58 -2.25 -1.70 -8.33
CA VAL A 58 -3.38 -1.07 -7.61
C VAL A 58 -2.87 -0.19 -6.47
N ILE A 59 -1.95 -0.71 -5.65
CA ILE A 59 -1.35 0.06 -4.53
C ILE A 59 -0.58 1.28 -5.05
N ARG A 60 0.20 1.13 -6.12
CA ARG A 60 0.91 2.26 -6.75
C ARG A 60 -0.07 3.33 -7.25
N ALA A 61 -1.11 2.93 -7.98
CA ALA A 61 -2.09 3.85 -8.52
C ALA A 61 -2.82 4.63 -7.41
N ALA A 62 -3.14 3.98 -6.29
CA ALA A 62 -3.73 4.63 -5.14
C ALA A 62 -2.77 5.63 -4.46
N ILE A 63 -1.49 5.28 -4.31
CA ILE A 63 -0.48 6.19 -3.77
C ILE A 63 -0.27 7.42 -4.68
N ASP A 64 -0.37 7.23 -5.99
CA ASP A 64 -0.15 8.29 -6.98
C ASP A 64 -1.22 9.38 -6.97
N ARG A 65 -2.33 9.16 -6.24
CA ARG A 65 -3.39 10.16 -6.03
C ARG A 65 -3.21 10.99 -4.76
N LEU A 66 -2.22 10.67 -3.93
CA LEU A 66 -1.88 11.51 -2.78
C LEU A 66 -1.18 12.79 -3.26
N ASP A 67 -1.42 13.89 -2.54
CA ASP A 67 -0.73 15.14 -2.82
C ASP A 67 0.78 15.06 -2.49
N PRO A 68 1.67 15.66 -3.28
CA PRO A 68 3.07 15.77 -2.91
C PRO A 68 3.27 16.53 -1.57
N PRO A 69 4.20 16.12 -0.70
CA PRO A 69 5.18 15.03 -0.87
C PRO A 69 4.71 13.66 -0.36
N ALA A 70 3.42 13.48 -0.05
CA ALA A 70 2.90 12.27 0.58
C ALA A 70 3.00 11.06 -0.36
N ASP A 71 2.75 11.23 -1.66
CA ASP A 71 2.93 10.20 -2.68
C ASP A 71 4.33 9.56 -2.64
N GLN A 72 5.38 10.39 -2.67
CA GLN A 72 6.77 9.95 -2.67
C GLN A 72 7.18 9.35 -1.34
N ALA A 73 6.69 9.93 -0.23
CA ALA A 73 6.89 9.41 1.12
C ALA A 73 6.28 8.01 1.26
N MET A 74 5.05 7.80 0.75
CA MET A 74 4.36 6.52 0.82
C MET A 74 4.93 5.47 -0.14
N ARG A 75 5.36 5.87 -1.36
CA ARG A 75 6.15 5.00 -2.25
C ARG A 75 7.42 4.50 -1.57
N THR A 76 8.12 5.39 -0.86
CA THR A 76 9.32 5.05 -0.09
C THR A 76 8.98 4.14 1.07
N LEU A 77 7.94 4.45 1.83
CA LEU A 77 7.49 3.67 2.98
C LEU A 77 7.13 2.23 2.58
N PHE A 78 6.46 2.04 1.44
CA PHE A 78 6.08 0.74 0.92
C PHE A 78 7.19 0.02 0.14
N GLY A 79 8.41 0.57 0.05
CA GLY A 79 9.52 -0.10 -0.64
C GLY A 79 9.37 -0.12 -2.17
N LEU A 80 8.60 0.82 -2.72
CA LEU A 80 8.22 0.88 -4.14
C LEU A 80 9.18 1.69 -5.00
N THR A 81 10.14 2.41 -4.40
CA THR A 81 11.21 3.15 -5.10
C THR A 81 12.41 2.23 -5.36
N ALA A 82 13.48 2.71 -6.02
CA ALA A 82 14.71 1.94 -6.20
C ALA A 82 15.50 1.81 -4.89
N ASP A 83 15.60 2.91 -4.14
CA ASP A 83 16.48 3.03 -2.98
C ASP A 83 15.87 2.48 -1.68
N SER A 84 14.56 2.19 -1.68
CA SER A 84 13.84 1.63 -0.53
C SER A 84 13.67 0.11 -0.63
N ARG A 85 14.14 -0.53 -1.71
CA ARG A 85 13.97 -1.97 -1.97
C ARG A 85 14.73 -2.79 -0.93
N ARG A 86 14.06 -3.79 -0.35
CA ARG A 86 14.68 -4.74 0.60
C ARG A 86 15.33 -4.05 1.80
N THR A 87 14.89 -2.84 2.14
CA THR A 87 15.37 -2.09 3.31
C THR A 87 14.39 -2.25 4.47
N SER A 88 14.89 -2.04 5.69
CA SER A 88 14.07 -2.13 6.90
C SER A 88 12.96 -1.09 6.90
N VAL A 89 11.83 -1.40 7.56
CA VAL A 89 10.74 -0.43 7.71
C VAL A 89 11.17 0.82 8.47
N ALA A 90 12.14 0.69 9.39
CA ALA A 90 12.70 1.82 10.12
C ALA A 90 13.41 2.80 9.16
N TYR A 91 14.30 2.28 8.31
CA TYR A 91 14.99 3.08 7.29
C TYR A 91 14.00 3.78 6.35
N ARG A 92 12.98 3.06 5.87
CA ARG A 92 11.96 3.62 4.98
C ARG A 92 11.14 4.72 5.64
N ARG A 93 10.80 4.58 6.93
CA ARG A 93 10.15 5.63 7.72
C ARG A 93 11.02 6.87 7.86
N ASP A 94 12.30 6.68 8.13
CA ASP A 94 13.22 7.80 8.31
C ASP A 94 13.39 8.57 6.98
N LYS A 95 13.48 7.85 5.85
CA LYS A 95 13.49 8.47 4.51
C LYS A 95 12.16 9.15 4.15
N ALA A 96 11.02 8.54 4.47
CA ALA A 96 9.71 9.14 4.25
C ALA A 96 9.53 10.43 5.09
N ALA A 97 10.03 10.44 6.33
CA ALA A 97 10.03 11.63 7.18
C ALA A 97 10.86 12.78 6.60
N ILE A 98 12.05 12.46 6.04
CA ILE A 98 12.90 13.44 5.34
C ILE A 98 12.16 14.07 4.15
N LEU A 99 11.48 13.25 3.33
CA LEU A 99 10.71 13.73 2.18
C LEU A 99 9.57 14.68 2.58
N MET A 100 8.98 14.47 3.75
CA MET A 100 7.93 15.31 4.30
C MET A 100 8.46 16.48 5.14
N SER A 101 9.78 16.70 5.20
CA SER A 101 10.42 17.75 6.01
C SER A 101 10.03 17.70 7.51
N ILE A 102 9.84 16.49 8.05
CA ILE A 102 9.51 16.28 9.47
C ILE A 102 10.49 15.31 10.13
N THR A 103 10.46 15.27 11.46
CA THR A 103 11.27 14.30 12.21
C THR A 103 10.69 12.88 12.09
N PRO A 104 11.53 11.83 12.14
CA PRO A 104 11.04 10.45 12.11
C PRO A 104 10.03 10.12 13.21
N GLY A 105 10.18 10.72 14.39
CA GLY A 105 9.24 10.58 15.50
C GLY A 105 7.87 11.19 15.18
N ALA A 106 7.83 12.34 14.49
CA ALA A 106 6.60 12.96 14.05
C ALA A 106 5.88 12.14 12.97
N PHE A 107 6.64 11.56 12.02
CA PHE A 107 6.09 10.68 10.97
C PHE A 107 5.38 9.46 11.57
N ARG A 108 6.00 8.82 12.57
CA ARG A 108 5.48 7.61 13.24
C ARG A 108 4.22 7.84 14.08
N ARG A 109 3.79 9.10 14.28
CA ARG A 109 2.57 9.37 15.03
C ARG A 109 1.36 8.80 14.28
N PRO A 110 0.37 8.22 14.99
CA PRO A 110 -0.80 7.59 14.35
C PRO A 110 -1.50 8.50 13.34
N ASN A 111 -1.56 9.79 13.65
CA ASN A 111 -2.26 10.84 12.90
C ASN A 111 -1.52 11.29 11.63
N ARG A 112 -0.40 10.65 11.27
CA ARG A 112 0.39 10.98 10.07
C ARG A 112 0.52 9.75 9.20
N GLU A 113 1.40 8.81 9.60
CA GLU A 113 1.60 7.57 8.85
C GLU A 113 0.30 6.76 8.74
N GLY A 114 -0.48 6.69 9.83
CA GLY A 114 -1.76 5.97 9.82
C GLY A 114 -2.79 6.63 8.91
N THR A 115 -2.91 7.95 8.95
CA THR A 115 -3.83 8.71 8.09
C THR A 115 -3.50 8.54 6.62
N MET A 116 -2.22 8.63 6.22
CA MET A 116 -1.86 8.41 4.80
C MET A 116 -2.12 6.97 4.34
N ILE A 117 -1.99 5.97 5.23
CA ILE A 117 -2.37 4.59 4.89
C ILE A 117 -3.88 4.45 4.74
N LEU A 118 -4.66 5.15 5.57
CA LEU A 118 -6.11 5.22 5.47
C LEU A 118 -6.55 5.90 4.17
N ASP A 119 -5.90 6.99 3.77
CA ASP A 119 -6.17 7.69 2.50
C ASP A 119 -5.94 6.74 1.31
N ILE A 120 -4.85 5.97 1.32
CA ILE A 120 -4.60 4.93 0.29
C ILE A 120 -5.69 3.86 0.30
N ALA A 121 -6.17 3.44 1.49
CA ALA A 121 -7.23 2.46 1.59
C ALA A 121 -8.54 2.98 0.98
N PHE A 122 -8.89 4.24 1.23
CA PHE A 122 -10.01 4.92 0.57
C PHE A 122 -9.81 4.94 -0.95
N GLU A 123 -8.64 5.36 -1.42
CA GLU A 123 -8.34 5.44 -2.86
C GLU A 123 -8.47 4.09 -3.58
N ILE A 124 -8.07 2.99 -2.93
CA ILE A 124 -8.24 1.65 -3.46
C ILE A 124 -9.73 1.29 -3.57
N VAL A 125 -10.51 1.52 -2.51
CA VAL A 125 -11.94 1.15 -2.47
C VAL A 125 -12.77 2.03 -3.42
N THR A 126 -12.38 3.29 -3.62
CA THR A 126 -13.09 4.22 -4.53
C THR A 126 -12.63 4.11 -5.98
N ALA A 127 -11.40 3.64 -6.26
CA ALA A 127 -10.91 3.40 -7.62
C ALA A 127 -11.76 2.40 -8.40
N ASP A 128 -12.32 1.40 -7.71
CA ASP A 128 -13.21 0.38 -8.28
C ASP A 128 -14.68 0.88 -8.41
N CYS A 129 -14.92 2.17 -8.17
CA CYS A 129 -16.19 2.81 -8.46
C CYS A 129 -16.12 3.45 -9.86
N PRO A 130 -16.80 2.91 -10.89
CA PRO A 130 -16.97 3.66 -12.12
C PRO A 130 -17.71 4.95 -11.78
N GLN A 131 -17.07 6.09 -12.05
CA GLN A 131 -17.75 7.37 -11.99
C GLN A 131 -18.94 7.31 -12.96
N ARG A 132 -20.14 7.47 -12.42
CA ARG A 132 -21.36 7.68 -13.20
C ARG A 132 -21.36 9.07 -13.80
#